data_AF-A0A9C8FX75-F1
#
_entry.id   AF-A0A9C8FX75-F1
#
_cell.length_a   1.000
_cell.length_b   1.000
_cell.length_c   1.000
_cell.angle_alpha   90.00
_cell.angle_beta   90.00
_cell.angle_gamma   90.00
#
_symmetry.space_group_name_H-M   'P 1'
#
loop_
_entity.id
_entity.type
_entity.pdbx_description
1 polymer ?
#
loop_
_entity_poly.entity_id
_entity_poly.type
_entity_poly.pdbx_seq_one_letter_code
_entity_poly.pdbx_strand_id
1 'polypeptide(L)'
;MNRNHRPKGFHNILLSRTLLSMALLLMIGSALSAQASAPEYLTAITGELERLGWTPERVEEFRDAGDDKEWDSLTEAEPDIVARALELARRGEVELQAAENVELAFELARMVQRMRELGFERRMIARVSFEGVRGLSRDLAQGRSQGEPQTGQSSQFRADFRERIRQHLDRANDSRQRASEKTRRMGTPQDILSGASAYHQGDEFQNDPD
;
A
#
# COMPACT_ATOMS: atom_id res chain seq x y z
N MET A 1 51.83 -64.93 64.05
CA MET A 1 50.88 -65.72 64.86
C MET A 1 49.59 -64.94 65.01
N ASN A 2 48.44 -65.63 64.87
CA ASN A 2 47.04 -65.25 65.22
C ASN A 2 46.44 -63.95 64.65
N ARG A 3 45.44 -63.96 63.76
CA ARG A 3 44.04 -64.49 63.75
C ARG A 3 42.99 -63.50 64.29
N ASN A 4 41.89 -63.44 63.53
CA ASN A 4 40.52 -62.99 63.85
C ASN A 4 40.28 -61.47 63.79
N HIS A 5 39.16 -60.93 63.28
CA HIS A 5 37.83 -61.47 62.94
C HIS A 5 37.14 -60.54 61.91
N ARG A 6 36.18 -61.08 61.12
CA ARG A 6 35.23 -60.32 60.26
C ARG A 6 34.17 -59.60 61.13
N PRO A 7 33.44 -58.59 60.61
CA PRO A 7 32.17 -58.92 59.96
C PRO A 7 31.82 -58.06 58.72
N LYS A 8 30.85 -58.60 57.97
CA LYS A 8 30.17 -58.01 56.83
C LYS A 8 29.22 -56.89 57.29
N GLY A 9 29.18 -55.78 56.57
CA GLY A 9 28.14 -54.75 56.65
C GLY A 9 27.97 -54.13 55.28
N PHE A 10 27.14 -54.74 54.44
CA PHE A 10 25.85 -54.20 54.02
C PHE A 10 25.94 -52.99 53.07
N HIS A 11 25.55 -53.30 51.84
CA HIS A 11 25.13 -52.40 50.78
C HIS A 11 24.38 -51.17 51.31
N ASN A 12 24.78 -49.97 50.85
CA ASN A 12 23.91 -48.88 50.42
C ASN A 12 24.74 -47.58 50.25
N ILE A 13 25.55 -47.50 49.20
CA ILE A 13 26.18 -46.23 48.77
C ILE A 13 25.96 -46.05 47.26
N LEU A 14 24.70 -46.15 46.82
CA LEU A 14 24.35 -45.96 45.41
C LEU A 14 22.97 -45.31 45.22
N LEU A 15 22.51 -44.53 46.21
CA LEU A 15 21.19 -43.87 46.16
C LEU A 15 21.21 -42.39 46.62
N SER A 16 22.35 -41.70 46.55
CA SER A 16 22.44 -40.29 46.96
C SER A 16 22.95 -39.34 45.87
N ARG A 17 22.83 -39.70 44.58
CA ARG A 17 23.23 -38.83 43.46
C ARG A 17 22.21 -38.68 42.33
N THR A 18 21.03 -39.30 42.46
CA THR A 18 19.96 -39.25 41.43
C THR A 18 18.74 -38.44 41.84
N LEU A 19 18.82 -37.66 42.92
CA LEU A 19 17.70 -36.85 43.43
C LEU A 19 18.03 -35.34 43.53
N LEU A 20 18.96 -34.84 42.71
CA LEU A 20 19.25 -33.41 42.61
C LEU A 20 19.34 -32.90 41.16
N SER A 21 18.65 -33.56 40.22
CA SER A 21 18.67 -33.20 38.79
C SER A 21 17.29 -33.09 38.16
N MET A 22 16.23 -32.91 38.95
CA MET A 22 14.85 -32.95 38.47
C MET A 22 14.01 -31.80 39.01
N ALA A 23 14.61 -30.61 39.09
CA ALA A 23 13.91 -29.36 39.37
C ALA A 23 14.48 -28.19 38.55
N LEU A 24 15.01 -28.46 37.35
CA LEU A 24 15.07 -27.44 36.30
C LEU A 24 13.74 -27.54 35.56
N LEU A 25 12.69 -27.14 36.27
CA LEU A 25 11.36 -26.93 35.75
C LEU A 25 11.50 -25.97 34.58
N LEU A 26 11.26 -26.51 33.39
CA LEU A 26 10.86 -25.81 32.19
C LEU A 26 9.92 -24.65 32.56
N MET A 27 10.50 -23.49 32.89
CA MET A 27 9.97 -22.20 32.48
C MET A 27 10.16 -22.15 30.96
N ILE A 28 9.43 -23.03 30.24
CA ILE A 28 8.96 -22.67 28.93
C ILE A 28 8.01 -21.52 29.24
N GLY A 29 8.58 -20.32 29.27
CA GLY A 29 7.81 -19.11 29.02
C GLY A 29 7.18 -19.36 27.67
N SER A 30 5.95 -19.86 27.69
CA SER A 30 4.99 -19.59 26.64
C SER A 30 4.89 -18.08 26.61
N ALA A 31 5.85 -17.44 25.94
CA ALA A 31 5.52 -16.34 25.08
C ALA A 31 4.43 -16.91 24.19
N LEU A 32 3.19 -16.74 24.65
CA LEU A 32 2.09 -16.41 23.77
C LEU A 32 2.65 -15.27 22.94
N SER A 33 3.36 -15.61 21.87
CA SER A 33 3.49 -14.75 20.72
C SER A 33 2.05 -14.51 20.38
N ALA A 34 1.53 -13.37 20.84
CA ALA A 34 0.32 -12.81 20.30
C ALA A 34 0.61 -12.84 18.80
N GLN A 35 0.02 -13.79 18.09
CA GLN A 35 -0.05 -13.75 16.65
C GLN A 35 -0.83 -12.49 16.40
N ALA A 36 -0.10 -11.38 16.29
CA ALA A 36 -0.59 -10.13 15.78
C ALA A 36 -1.15 -10.54 14.43
N SER A 37 -2.47 -10.68 14.39
CA SER A 37 -3.14 -11.06 13.16
C SER A 37 -2.74 -10.00 12.15
N ALA A 38 -2.33 -10.43 10.95
CA ALA A 38 -1.87 -9.52 9.93
C ALA A 38 -2.89 -8.37 9.77
N PRO A 39 -2.43 -7.12 9.61
CA PRO A 39 -3.32 -5.98 9.40
C PRO A 39 -4.42 -6.27 8.39
N GLU A 40 -5.65 -5.81 8.66
CA GLU A 40 -6.82 -6.12 7.83
C GLU A 40 -6.59 -5.77 6.36
N TYR A 41 -5.96 -4.62 6.11
CA TYR A 41 -5.61 -4.18 4.76
C TYR A 41 -4.59 -5.09 4.07
N LEU A 42 -3.55 -5.55 4.80
CA LEU A 42 -2.55 -6.49 4.28
C LEU A 42 -3.19 -7.84 3.94
N THR A 43 -4.14 -8.28 4.75
CA THR A 43 -4.94 -9.47 4.47
C THR A 43 -5.80 -9.29 3.22
N ALA A 44 -6.45 -8.13 3.06
CA ALA A 44 -7.28 -7.84 1.90
C ALA A 44 -6.47 -7.78 0.58
N ILE A 45 -5.31 -7.11 0.58
CA ILE A 45 -4.46 -7.02 -0.61
C ILE A 45 -3.86 -8.38 -0.98
N THR A 46 -3.41 -9.19 0.00
CA THR A 46 -2.88 -10.53 -0.27
C THR A 46 -3.94 -11.46 -0.87
N GLY A 47 -5.18 -11.42 -0.38
CA GLY A 47 -6.30 -12.15 -0.99
C GLY A 47 -6.60 -11.70 -2.43
N GLU A 48 -6.47 -10.40 -2.74
CA GLU A 48 -6.59 -9.91 -4.12
C GLU A 48 -5.44 -10.35 -5.03
N LEU A 49 -4.20 -10.43 -4.51
CA LEU A 49 -3.04 -10.94 -5.26
C LEU A 49 -3.20 -12.43 -5.59
N GLU A 50 -3.65 -13.24 -4.65
CA GLU A 50 -3.98 -14.66 -4.87
C GLU A 50 -5.04 -14.80 -5.96
N ARG A 51 -6.12 -13.99 -5.90
CA ARG A 51 -7.18 -13.99 -6.92
C ARG A 51 -6.68 -13.58 -8.31
N LEU A 52 -5.63 -12.76 -8.39
CA LEU A 52 -4.97 -12.38 -9.63
C LEU A 52 -3.95 -13.42 -10.12
N GLY A 53 -3.78 -14.53 -9.39
CA GLY A 53 -2.94 -15.66 -9.77
C GLY A 53 -1.50 -15.57 -9.28
N TRP A 54 -1.23 -14.77 -8.24
CA TRP A 54 0.06 -14.84 -7.55
C TRP A 54 0.18 -16.19 -6.83
N THR A 55 1.37 -16.77 -6.85
CA THR A 55 1.60 -18.07 -6.19
C THR A 55 1.59 -17.88 -4.67
N PRO A 56 1.19 -18.91 -3.90
CA PRO A 56 1.18 -18.84 -2.43
C PRO A 56 2.53 -18.38 -1.85
N GLU A 57 3.64 -18.86 -2.42
CA GLU A 57 4.99 -18.52 -1.96
C GLU A 57 5.29 -17.03 -2.14
N ARG A 58 4.91 -16.44 -3.28
CA ARG A 58 5.10 -14.99 -3.50
C ARG A 58 4.22 -14.14 -2.60
N VAL A 59 3.02 -14.62 -2.31
CA VAL A 59 2.09 -13.91 -1.42
C VAL A 59 2.60 -13.95 0.02
N GLU A 60 3.20 -15.07 0.43
CA GLU A 60 3.91 -15.21 1.71
C GLU A 60 5.12 -14.27 1.77
N GLU A 61 6.01 -14.29 0.77
CA GLU A 61 7.16 -13.36 0.71
C GLU A 61 6.72 -11.88 0.74
N PHE A 62 5.63 -11.53 0.05
CA PHE A 62 5.06 -10.19 0.07
C PHE A 62 4.51 -9.83 1.46
N ARG A 63 3.82 -10.76 2.12
CA ARG A 63 3.29 -10.56 3.47
C ARG A 63 4.42 -10.35 4.46
N ASP A 64 5.40 -11.24 4.48
CA ASP A 64 6.56 -11.19 5.38
C ASP A 64 7.36 -9.89 5.21
N ALA A 65 7.56 -9.45 3.96
CA ALA A 65 8.23 -8.17 3.69
C ALA A 65 7.38 -6.94 4.07
N GLY A 66 6.07 -7.12 4.25
CA GLY A 66 5.09 -6.09 4.57
C GLY A 66 4.77 -5.94 6.05
N ASP A 67 5.15 -6.89 6.90
CA ASP A 67 4.72 -6.93 8.32
C ASP A 67 5.11 -5.67 9.11
N ASP A 68 6.23 -5.02 8.75
CA ASP A 68 6.72 -3.80 9.43
C ASP A 68 6.05 -2.50 8.94
N LYS A 69 5.09 -2.56 8.01
CA LYS A 69 4.43 -1.36 7.47
C LYS A 69 3.18 -1.01 8.26
N GLU A 70 2.91 0.29 8.35
CA GLU A 70 1.74 0.87 9.03
C GLU A 70 0.45 0.75 8.18
N TRP A 71 0.08 -0.49 7.80
CA TRP A 71 -1.08 -0.75 6.95
C TRP A 71 -2.42 -0.34 7.58
N ASP A 72 -2.52 -0.33 8.91
CA ASP A 72 -3.73 0.04 9.64
C ASP A 72 -4.17 1.49 9.41
N SER A 73 -3.26 2.34 8.95
CA SER A 73 -3.57 3.74 8.58
C SER A 73 -4.25 3.88 7.21
N LEU A 74 -4.35 2.79 6.45
CA LEU A 74 -4.75 2.77 5.04
C LEU A 74 -6.23 2.35 4.83
N THR A 75 -7.13 2.74 5.74
CA THR A 75 -8.52 2.26 5.78
C THR A 75 -9.36 2.65 4.56
N GLU A 76 -9.04 3.77 3.90
CA GLU A 76 -9.77 4.29 2.74
C GLU A 76 -9.10 3.90 1.40
N ALA A 77 -7.94 3.24 1.47
CA ALA A 77 -7.31 2.71 0.27
C ALA A 77 -8.12 1.54 -0.28
N GLU A 78 -8.07 1.33 -1.60
CA GLU A 78 -8.81 0.25 -2.27
C GLU A 78 -7.85 -0.89 -2.61
N PRO A 79 -7.87 -2.02 -1.87
CA PRO A 79 -6.90 -3.11 -2.03
C PRO A 79 -6.88 -3.67 -3.45
N ASP A 80 -8.03 -3.76 -4.10
CA ASP A 80 -8.15 -4.33 -5.44
C ASP A 80 -7.50 -3.44 -6.53
N ILE A 81 -7.52 -2.11 -6.36
CA ILE A 81 -6.81 -1.19 -7.26
C ILE A 81 -5.31 -1.38 -7.09
N VAL A 82 -4.82 -1.46 -5.85
CA VAL A 82 -3.40 -1.64 -5.56
C VAL A 82 -2.92 -3.00 -6.08
N ALA A 83 -3.63 -4.09 -5.81
CA ALA A 83 -3.29 -5.43 -6.29
C ALA A 83 -3.25 -5.50 -7.82
N ARG A 84 -4.22 -4.89 -8.52
CA ARG A 84 -4.20 -4.81 -10.00
C ARG A 84 -3.04 -3.97 -10.53
N ALA A 85 -2.67 -2.91 -9.83
CA ALA A 85 -1.52 -2.09 -10.20
C ALA A 85 -0.21 -2.89 -10.04
N LEU A 86 -0.05 -3.64 -8.96
CA LEU A 86 1.09 -4.57 -8.77
C LEU A 86 1.13 -5.65 -9.84
N GLU A 87 -0.02 -6.21 -10.22
CA GLU A 87 -0.08 -7.18 -11.32
C GLU A 87 0.37 -6.58 -12.66
N LEU A 88 0.05 -5.29 -12.91
CA LEU A 88 0.59 -4.58 -14.08
C LEU A 88 2.11 -4.38 -13.98
N ALA A 89 2.64 -4.06 -12.79
CA ALA A 89 4.08 -3.96 -12.57
C ALA A 89 4.78 -5.30 -12.87
N ARG A 90 4.22 -6.40 -12.37
CA ARG A 90 4.73 -7.77 -12.54
C ARG A 90 4.77 -8.20 -14.00
N ARG A 91 3.79 -7.79 -14.80
CA ARG A 91 3.77 -8.05 -16.26
C ARG A 91 4.74 -7.17 -17.05
N GLY A 92 5.35 -6.19 -16.41
CA GLY A 92 6.41 -5.38 -17.00
C GLY A 92 7.67 -6.20 -17.27
N GLU A 93 8.65 -5.55 -17.87
CA GLU A 93 9.95 -6.15 -18.22
C GLU A 93 10.85 -6.39 -17.00
N VAL A 94 10.48 -5.82 -15.84
CA VAL A 94 11.28 -5.81 -14.64
C VAL A 94 10.58 -6.56 -13.53
N GLU A 95 11.17 -7.67 -13.12
CA GLU A 95 10.73 -8.38 -11.93
C GLU A 95 11.21 -7.65 -10.67
N LEU A 96 10.24 -7.26 -9.85
CA LEU A 96 10.46 -6.64 -8.54
C LEU A 96 10.59 -7.72 -7.47
N GLN A 97 11.53 -7.51 -6.55
CA GLN A 97 11.65 -8.33 -5.35
C GLN A 97 10.45 -8.10 -4.41
N ALA A 98 10.21 -9.02 -3.47
CA ALA A 98 9.10 -8.92 -2.52
C ALA A 98 9.08 -7.57 -1.76
N ALA A 99 10.23 -7.14 -1.22
CA ALA A 99 10.36 -5.85 -0.55
C ALA A 99 10.06 -4.66 -1.48
N GLU A 100 10.47 -4.70 -2.75
CA GLU A 100 10.17 -3.66 -3.73
C GLU A 100 8.67 -3.61 -4.07
N ASN A 101 8.02 -4.78 -4.21
CA ASN A 101 6.59 -4.90 -4.42
C ASN A 101 5.81 -4.32 -3.24
N VAL A 102 6.22 -4.62 -2.00
CA VAL A 102 5.60 -4.09 -0.78
C VAL A 102 5.71 -2.58 -0.71
N GLU A 103 6.88 -2.01 -0.97
CA GLU A 103 7.07 -0.56 -0.96
C GLU A 103 6.21 0.12 -2.02
N LEU A 104 6.18 -0.44 -3.23
CA LEU A 104 5.30 0.05 -4.30
C LEU A 104 3.82 -0.03 -3.88
N ALA A 105 3.40 -1.14 -3.29
CA ALA A 105 2.04 -1.35 -2.82
C ALA A 105 1.64 -0.34 -1.75
N PHE A 106 2.52 -0.10 -0.77
CA PHE A 106 2.28 0.81 0.34
C PHE A 106 2.15 2.26 -0.15
N GLU A 107 3.07 2.71 -1.02
CA GLU A 107 3.01 4.06 -1.60
C GLU A 107 1.78 4.23 -2.52
N LEU A 108 1.41 3.20 -3.30
CA LEU A 108 0.18 3.20 -4.08
C LEU A 108 -1.07 3.31 -3.19
N ALA A 109 -1.13 2.54 -2.10
CA ALA A 109 -2.25 2.58 -1.17
C ALA A 109 -2.41 3.97 -0.54
N ARG A 110 -1.31 4.59 -0.09
CA ARG A 110 -1.30 5.98 0.41
C ARG A 110 -1.84 6.97 -0.62
N MET A 111 -1.44 6.83 -1.89
CA MET A 111 -1.95 7.66 -2.97
C MET A 111 -3.45 7.44 -3.20
N VAL A 112 -3.88 6.18 -3.30
CA VAL A 112 -5.29 5.81 -3.53
C VAL A 112 -6.16 6.41 -2.43
N GLN A 113 -5.77 6.24 -1.17
CA GLN A 113 -6.44 6.87 -0.03
C GLN A 113 -6.45 8.39 -0.17
N ARG A 114 -5.31 9.02 -0.48
CA ARG A 114 -5.26 10.49 -0.64
C ARG A 114 -6.18 10.98 -1.75
N MET A 115 -6.28 10.26 -2.86
CA MET A 115 -7.22 10.59 -3.93
C MET A 115 -8.68 10.42 -3.49
N ARG A 116 -8.99 9.39 -2.71
CA ARG A 116 -10.32 9.21 -2.12
C ARG A 116 -10.69 10.35 -1.19
N GLU A 117 -9.79 10.74 -0.29
CA GLU A 117 -9.97 11.89 0.61
C GLU A 117 -10.22 13.20 -0.15
N LEU A 118 -9.56 13.38 -1.30
CA LEU A 118 -9.77 14.54 -2.18
C LEU A 118 -11.04 14.42 -3.04
N GLY A 119 -11.82 13.35 -2.88
CA GLY A 119 -13.07 13.12 -3.58
C GLY A 119 -12.91 12.81 -5.07
N PHE A 120 -11.80 12.17 -5.45
CA PHE A 120 -11.65 11.64 -6.81
C PHE A 120 -12.50 10.38 -6.98
N GLU A 121 -13.07 10.25 -8.18
CA GLU A 121 -13.82 9.07 -8.58
C GLU A 121 -12.91 7.85 -8.72
N ARG A 122 -13.41 6.69 -8.29
CA ARG A 122 -12.72 5.39 -8.38
C ARG A 122 -12.06 5.13 -9.74
N ARG A 123 -12.78 5.42 -10.83
CA ARG A 123 -12.27 5.23 -12.21
C ARG A 123 -11.04 6.08 -12.50
N MET A 124 -11.00 7.31 -11.98
CA MET A 124 -9.84 8.20 -12.11
C MET A 124 -8.67 7.68 -11.28
N ILE A 125 -8.93 7.24 -10.04
CA ILE A 125 -7.91 6.68 -9.16
C ILE A 125 -7.23 5.47 -9.79
N ALA A 126 -8.01 4.52 -10.29
CA ALA A 126 -7.49 3.35 -10.99
C ALA A 126 -6.66 3.75 -12.21
N ARG A 127 -7.16 4.67 -13.04
CA ARG A 127 -6.43 5.16 -14.22
C ARG A 127 -5.08 5.76 -13.86
N VAL A 128 -5.04 6.70 -12.92
CA VAL A 128 -3.80 7.36 -12.48
C VAL A 128 -2.83 6.35 -11.87
N SER A 129 -3.32 5.42 -11.05
CA SER A 129 -2.50 4.37 -10.45
C SER A 129 -1.84 3.48 -11.50
N PHE A 130 -2.61 3.03 -12.50
CA PHE A 130 -2.09 2.17 -13.55
C PHE A 130 -1.15 2.90 -14.51
N GLU A 131 -1.42 4.16 -14.84
CA GLU A 131 -0.51 5.00 -15.62
C GLU A 131 0.81 5.24 -14.89
N GLY A 132 0.75 5.54 -13.58
CA GLY A 132 1.92 5.74 -12.73
C GLY A 132 2.80 4.50 -12.66
N VAL A 133 2.22 3.32 -12.39
CA VAL A 133 2.96 2.06 -12.35
C VAL A 133 3.59 1.72 -13.70
N ARG A 134 2.87 1.89 -14.82
CA ARG A 134 3.46 1.63 -16.15
C ARG A 134 4.65 2.53 -16.45
N GLY A 135 4.57 3.81 -16.07
CA GLY A 135 5.70 4.74 -16.20
C GLY A 135 6.89 4.23 -15.41
N LEU A 136 6.65 3.89 -14.14
CA LEU A 136 7.68 3.41 -13.22
C LEU A 136 8.36 2.11 -13.71
N SER A 137 7.58 1.12 -14.15
CA SER A 137 8.14 -0.12 -14.70
C SER A 137 9.03 0.12 -15.92
N ARG A 138 8.69 1.11 -16.75
CA ARG A 138 9.52 1.50 -17.90
C ARG A 138 10.83 2.16 -17.47
N ASP A 139 10.78 3.08 -16.49
CA ASP A 139 11.98 3.74 -15.98
C ASP A 139 12.94 2.72 -15.34
N LEU A 140 12.39 1.77 -14.58
CA LEU A 140 13.17 0.66 -14.01
C LEU A 140 13.80 -0.22 -15.09
N ALA A 141 13.06 -0.54 -16.16
CA ALA A 141 13.58 -1.34 -17.27
C ALA A 141 14.76 -0.62 -17.92
N GLN A 142 14.60 0.69 -18.14
CA GLN A 142 15.63 1.53 -18.71
C GLN A 142 16.88 1.63 -17.80
N GLY A 143 16.71 1.88 -16.50
CA GLY A 143 17.83 1.96 -15.56
C GLY A 143 18.61 0.65 -15.43
N ARG A 144 17.91 -0.50 -15.34
CA ARG A 144 18.55 -1.82 -15.32
C ARG A 144 19.30 -2.13 -16.62
N SER A 145 18.77 -1.70 -17.77
CA SER A 145 19.44 -1.88 -19.07
C SER A 145 20.74 -1.08 -19.23
N GLN A 146 20.89 0.03 -18.48
CA GLN A 146 22.07 0.89 -18.51
C GLN A 146 23.17 0.46 -17.53
N GLY A 147 22.96 -0.64 -16.79
CA GLY A 147 23.95 -1.19 -15.86
C GLY A 147 24.16 -0.34 -14.60
N GLU A 148 23.21 0.54 -14.25
CA GLU A 148 23.30 1.33 -13.03
C GLU A 148 23.28 0.42 -11.79
N PRO A 149 24.20 0.60 -10.83
CA PRO A 149 24.26 -0.20 -9.61
C PRO A 149 22.96 -0.13 -8.81
N GLN A 150 22.45 -1.29 -8.37
CA GLN A 150 21.22 -1.42 -7.59
C GLN A 150 21.31 -0.79 -6.18
N THR A 151 22.52 -0.52 -5.68
CA THR A 151 22.74 0.06 -4.35
C THR A 151 22.31 1.53 -4.30
N GLY A 152 21.21 1.81 -3.60
CA GLY A 152 20.64 3.16 -3.44
C GLY A 152 19.40 3.45 -4.28
N GLN A 153 19.14 2.65 -5.33
CA GLN A 153 17.99 2.83 -6.23
C GLN A 153 16.66 2.78 -5.49
N SER A 154 16.48 1.95 -4.46
CA SER A 154 15.20 1.90 -3.73
C SER A 154 14.82 3.23 -3.07
N SER A 155 15.79 4.05 -2.64
CA SER A 155 15.52 5.37 -2.05
C SER A 155 15.19 6.42 -3.09
N GLN A 156 15.88 6.39 -4.23
CA GLN A 156 15.67 7.31 -5.34
C GLN A 156 14.39 6.97 -6.11
N PHE A 157 14.13 5.69 -6.33
CA PHE A 157 12.86 5.13 -6.77
C PHE A 157 11.70 5.61 -5.90
N ARG A 158 11.84 5.55 -4.57
CA ARG A 158 10.82 6.07 -3.64
C ARG A 158 10.59 7.56 -3.80
N ALA A 159 11.65 8.35 -3.96
CA ALA A 159 11.56 9.79 -4.18
C ALA A 159 10.87 10.11 -5.52
N ASP A 160 11.30 9.47 -6.61
CA ASP A 160 10.78 9.67 -7.96
C ASP A 160 9.32 9.22 -8.07
N PHE A 161 8.97 8.09 -7.43
CA PHE A 161 7.60 7.60 -7.41
C PHE A 161 6.68 8.55 -6.65
N ARG A 162 7.07 8.99 -5.44
CA ARG A 162 6.30 9.98 -4.66
C ARG A 162 6.15 11.30 -5.42
N GLU A 163 7.22 11.75 -6.08
CA GLU A 163 7.21 12.99 -6.84
C GLU A 163 6.29 12.89 -8.06
N ARG A 164 6.36 11.80 -8.83
CA ARG A 164 5.45 11.57 -9.96
C ARG A 164 4.01 11.47 -9.49
N ILE A 165 3.75 10.79 -8.37
CA ILE A 165 2.42 10.74 -7.76
C ILE A 165 1.94 12.15 -7.43
N ARG A 166 2.75 12.96 -6.74
CA ARG A 166 2.40 14.36 -6.43
C ARG A 166 2.08 15.14 -7.69
N GLN A 167 2.93 15.08 -8.71
CA GLN A 167 2.68 15.76 -9.98
C GLN A 167 1.40 15.29 -10.67
N HIS A 168 1.07 14.00 -10.62
CA HIS A 168 -0.18 13.48 -11.18
C HIS A 168 -1.40 13.94 -10.37
N LEU A 169 -1.30 13.98 -9.04
CA LEU A 169 -2.33 14.51 -8.14
C LEU A 169 -2.55 16.00 -8.39
N ASP A 170 -1.48 16.79 -8.46
CA ASP A 170 -1.53 18.24 -8.69
C ASP A 170 -2.16 18.54 -10.05
N ARG A 171 -1.74 17.85 -11.11
CA ARG A 171 -2.35 17.98 -12.45
C ARG A 171 -3.83 17.58 -12.44
N ALA A 172 -4.20 16.52 -11.72
CA ALA A 172 -5.58 16.07 -11.63
C ALA A 172 -6.45 17.06 -10.84
N ASN A 173 -5.91 17.65 -9.77
CA ASN A 173 -6.56 18.67 -8.96
C ASN A 173 -6.73 19.98 -9.75
N ASP A 174 -5.68 20.45 -10.42
CA ASP A 174 -5.71 21.62 -11.30
C ASP A 174 -6.76 21.46 -12.40
N SER A 175 -6.81 20.29 -13.04
CA SER A 175 -7.79 20.01 -14.09
C SER A 175 -9.22 20.06 -13.55
N ARG A 176 -9.45 19.56 -12.33
CA ARG A 176 -10.75 19.63 -11.65
C ARG A 176 -11.12 21.06 -11.28
N GLN A 177 -10.20 21.82 -10.72
CA GLN A 177 -10.42 23.23 -10.36
C GLN A 177 -10.77 24.05 -11.60
N ARG A 178 -9.99 23.93 -12.68
CA ARG A 178 -10.26 24.62 -13.96
C ARG A 178 -11.60 24.20 -14.57
N ALA A 179 -11.95 22.91 -14.51
CA ALA A 179 -13.26 22.45 -14.98
C ALA A 179 -14.40 23.06 -14.15
N SER A 180 -14.26 23.12 -12.82
CA SER A 180 -15.27 23.73 -11.94
C SER A 180 -15.39 25.24 -12.15
N GLU A 181 -14.27 25.93 -12.38
CA GLU A 181 -14.25 27.37 -12.64
C GLU A 181 -14.86 27.69 -14.02
N LYS A 182 -14.57 26.87 -15.03
CA LYS A 182 -15.18 26.99 -16.35
C LYS A 182 -16.70 26.81 -16.29
N THR A 183 -17.20 25.85 -15.51
CA THR A 183 -18.65 25.66 -15.27
C THR A 183 -19.26 26.85 -14.53
N ARG A 184 -18.56 27.42 -13.53
CA ARG A 184 -19.03 28.60 -12.79
C ARG A 184 -19.06 29.87 -13.66
N ARG A 185 -18.11 30.03 -14.57
CA ARG A 185 -18.05 31.17 -15.51
C ARG A 185 -19.03 31.05 -16.67
N MET A 186 -19.47 29.84 -17.04
CA MET A 186 -20.42 29.65 -18.14
C MET A 186 -21.89 29.89 -17.76
N GLY A 187 -22.20 30.12 -16.49
CA GLY A 187 -23.54 30.44 -16.02
C GLY A 187 -24.53 29.26 -16.15
N THR A 188 -25.44 29.15 -15.19
CA THR A 188 -26.60 28.25 -15.33
C THR A 188 -27.42 28.74 -16.54
N PRO A 189 -28.02 27.87 -17.36
CA PRO A 189 -28.87 28.30 -18.49
C PRO A 189 -29.97 29.30 -18.10
N GLN A 190 -30.34 29.34 -16.82
CA GLN A 190 -31.29 30.29 -16.23
C GLN A 190 -30.80 31.75 -16.21
N ASP A 191 -29.48 31.99 -16.12
CA ASP A 191 -28.89 33.34 -16.11
C ASP A 191 -28.76 33.92 -17.53
N ILE A 192 -28.55 33.05 -18.54
CA ILE A 192 -28.44 33.46 -19.94
C ILE A 192 -29.79 33.93 -20.50
N LEU A 193 -30.90 33.32 -20.05
CA LEU A 193 -32.25 33.72 -20.46
C LEU A 193 -32.75 34.99 -19.76
N SER A 194 -32.20 35.34 -18.59
CA SER A 194 -32.59 36.55 -17.85
C SER A 194 -31.91 37.82 -18.39
N GLY A 195 -30.73 37.69 -19.03
CA GLY A 195 -30.03 38.81 -19.69
C GLY A 195 -30.59 39.20 -21.07
N ALA A 196 -31.27 38.28 -21.76
CA ALA A 196 -31.81 38.54 -23.10
C ALA A 196 -33.18 39.24 -23.11
N SER A 197 -33.87 39.29 -21.96
CA SER A 197 -35.19 39.94 -21.86
C SER A 197 -35.13 41.43 -21.50
N ALA A 198 -33.94 42.04 -21.38
CA ALA A 198 -33.76 43.44 -20.98
C ALA A 198 -33.64 44.44 -22.15
N TYR A 199 -33.73 43.99 -23.41
CA TYR A 199 -33.57 44.83 -24.61
C TYR A 199 -34.80 44.85 -25.53
N HIS A 200 -36.01 44.75 -24.98
CA HIS A 200 -37.23 44.86 -25.80
C HIS A 200 -38.34 45.65 -25.11
N GLN A 201 -38.03 46.86 -24.63
CA GLN A 201 -39.05 47.83 -24.26
C GLN A 201 -38.55 49.26 -24.45
N GLY A 202 -39.03 49.92 -25.51
CA GLY A 202 -38.93 51.37 -25.67
C GLY A 202 -38.38 51.83 -27.02
N ASP A 203 -39.06 51.50 -28.12
CA ASP A 203 -39.05 52.34 -29.34
C ASP A 203 -40.48 52.37 -29.89
N GLU A 204 -41.32 53.10 -29.16
CA GLU A 204 -42.68 53.45 -29.56
C GLU A 204 -42.74 54.96 -29.84
N PHE A 205 -43.05 55.28 -31.10
CA PHE A 205 -43.64 56.51 -31.64
C PHE A 205 -42.88 57.84 -31.59
N GLN A 206 -42.52 58.35 -32.78
CA GLN A 206 -43.02 59.66 -33.23
C GLN A 206 -42.99 59.74 -34.77
N ASN A 207 -44.15 59.52 -35.40
CA ASN A 207 -44.41 59.97 -36.77
C ASN A 207 -44.95 61.40 -36.66
N ASP A 208 -44.18 62.38 -37.09
CA ASP A 208 -44.67 63.73 -37.37
C ASP A 208 -44.99 63.84 -38.86
N PRO A 209 -46.21 64.25 -39.26
CA PRO A 209 -46.49 64.73 -40.59
C PRO A 209 -46.37 66.26 -40.64
N ASP A 210 -45.59 66.79 -41.58
CA ASP A 210 -45.86 68.04 -42.32
C ASP A 210 -45.06 68.04 -43.63
#